data_AF-A0A7D8YIE2-F1
#
_entry.id   AF-A0A7D8YIE2-F1
#
_cell.length_a   1.000
_cell.length_b   1.000
_cell.length_c   1.000
_cell.angle_alpha   90.00
_cell.angle_beta   90.00
_cell.angle_gamma   90.00
#
_symmetry.space_group_name_H-M   'P 1'
#
loop_
_entity.id
_entity.type
_entity.pdbx_description
1 polymer ?
#
loop_
_entity_poly.entity_id
_entity_poly.type
_entity_poly.pdbx_seq_one_letter_code
_entity_poly.pdbx_strand_id
1 'polypeptide(L)'
;MAIAEFESPVVPITSPADCCQNHGVEYAREKFDDSRRSGKSGLKVDGVFCPANEESPFDTVAWELRSAAIKDESGKVLFEQTDCEVPATWTQLAANVVVSKYFYGDPKNPRERERSVRQLIHRVTRTITDWGLADGYFDTPEDGERFYRDLSWLCLHQHGAFNSPVWFNVGLYHQYGVSGSKCNWRWDPTTESVSQPENPYEYPQGSACFIQRVDDNMEDIMRLACSEAMLFKFGSGTGTDLSTIRSQREKLSGGGTPSGPLSFMRVYDSIAGVIKSGGKTRRAAKMQSLKVWHPDILEFIECKWSEEKKAHALIR
;
A
#
# COMPACT_ATOMS: atom_id res chain seq x y z
N MET A 1 1.44 -10.59 -9.38
CA MET A 1 2.77 -10.12 -9.79
C MET A 1 3.75 -10.81 -8.85
N ALA A 2 4.40 -11.89 -9.31
CA ALA A 2 5.49 -12.51 -8.55
C ALA A 2 6.72 -11.61 -8.79
N ILE A 3 7.25 -11.03 -7.72
CA ILE A 3 8.45 -10.17 -7.79
C ILE A 3 9.66 -11.10 -7.72
N ALA A 4 10.60 -10.98 -8.64
CA ALA A 4 11.89 -11.67 -8.59
C ALA A 4 12.59 -11.48 -7.23
N GLU A 5 13.16 -12.56 -6.70
CA GLU A 5 14.28 -12.44 -5.76
C GLU A 5 15.46 -11.81 -6.49
N PHE A 6 15.73 -10.54 -6.16
CA PHE A 6 16.96 -9.86 -6.54
C PHE A 6 17.56 -9.26 -5.27
N GLU A 7 18.80 -9.63 -4.95
CA GLU A 7 19.62 -8.86 -4.01
C GLU A 7 20.01 -7.55 -4.72
N SER A 8 19.08 -6.60 -4.79
CA SER A 8 19.47 -5.24 -5.16
C SER A 8 20.33 -4.71 -4.04
N PRO A 9 21.59 -4.30 -4.28
CA PRO A 9 22.23 -3.40 -3.35
C PRO A 9 21.33 -2.17 -3.28
N VAL A 10 20.72 -1.95 -2.11
CA VAL A 10 19.95 -0.75 -1.81
C VAL A 10 20.83 0.43 -2.16
N VAL A 11 20.49 1.19 -3.21
CA VAL A 11 21.12 2.47 -3.48
C VAL A 11 20.32 3.48 -2.67
N PRO A 12 20.78 3.89 -1.49
CA PRO A 12 19.93 4.62 -0.58
C PRO A 12 19.68 6.01 -1.12
N ILE A 13 18.42 6.44 -1.13
CA ILE A 13 18.09 7.84 -1.41
C ILE A 13 18.33 8.62 -0.11
N THR A 14 19.41 9.41 -0.07
CA THR A 14 19.75 10.27 1.07
C THR A 14 19.38 11.73 0.81
N SER A 15 19.23 12.11 -0.47
CA SER A 15 18.86 13.46 -0.91
C SER A 15 17.90 13.42 -2.11
N PRO A 16 17.17 14.51 -2.40
CA PRO A 16 16.38 14.60 -3.65
C PRO A 16 17.22 14.50 -4.93
N ALA A 17 18.50 14.90 -4.90
CA ALA A 17 19.39 14.85 -6.06
C ALA A 17 19.71 13.40 -6.48
N ASP A 18 19.76 12.48 -5.51
CA ASP A 18 20.07 11.05 -5.73
C ASP A 18 19.05 10.38 -6.68
N CYS A 19 17.82 10.90 -6.74
CA CYS A 19 16.74 10.40 -7.60
C CYS A 19 17.04 10.53 -9.10
N CYS A 20 18.02 11.35 -9.49
CA CYS A 20 18.37 11.61 -10.89
C CYS A 20 19.80 11.17 -11.25
N GLN A 21 20.70 11.01 -10.27
CA GLN A 21 22.13 10.82 -10.53
C GLN A 21 22.57 9.36 -10.48
N ASN A 22 21.84 8.49 -9.79
CA ASN A 22 22.27 7.12 -9.51
C ASN A 22 21.63 6.06 -10.42
N HIS A 23 20.78 6.48 -11.36
CA HIS A 23 19.98 5.59 -12.20
C HIS A 23 20.02 6.04 -13.67
N GLY A 24 19.69 5.13 -14.59
CA GLY A 24 19.71 5.40 -16.02
C GLY A 24 19.98 4.14 -16.84
N VAL A 25 20.24 4.32 -18.13
CA VAL A 25 20.41 3.20 -19.09
C VAL A 25 21.65 2.38 -18.75
N GLU A 26 22.75 3.03 -18.39
CA GLU A 26 24.00 2.39 -17.98
C GLU A 26 23.80 1.56 -16.70
N TYR A 27 23.15 2.14 -15.68
CA TYR A 27 22.76 1.43 -14.47
C TYR A 27 21.92 0.18 -14.81
N ALA A 28 20.92 0.32 -15.69
CA ALA A 28 20.05 -0.78 -16.05
C ALA A 28 20.81 -1.88 -16.82
N ARG A 29 21.73 -1.51 -17.73
CA ARG A 29 22.61 -2.46 -18.45
C ARG A 29 23.57 -3.19 -17.53
N GLU A 30 24.08 -2.53 -16.49
CA GLU A 30 25.02 -3.13 -15.54
C GLU A 30 24.31 -4.06 -14.54
N LYS A 31 23.06 -3.76 -14.19
CA LYS A 31 22.35 -4.45 -13.11
C LYS A 31 21.42 -5.56 -13.58
N PHE A 32 20.85 -5.45 -14.77
CA PHE A 32 19.83 -6.36 -15.24
C PHE A 32 20.24 -7.01 -16.56
N ASP A 33 19.88 -8.29 -16.69
CA ASP A 33 20.08 -9.05 -17.92
C ASP A 33 18.73 -9.57 -18.44
N ASP A 34 18.76 -10.19 -19.62
CA ASP A 34 17.56 -10.71 -20.27
C ASP A 34 17.39 -12.23 -20.12
N SER A 35 18.11 -12.85 -19.17
CA SER A 35 18.16 -14.30 -18.97
C SER A 35 16.78 -14.93 -18.76
N ARG A 36 15.87 -14.20 -18.12
CA ARG A 36 14.49 -14.66 -17.84
C ARG A 36 13.57 -14.69 -19.05
N ARG A 37 13.93 -14.04 -20.17
CA ARG A 37 13.07 -14.01 -21.37
C ARG A 37 13.11 -15.28 -22.18
N SER A 38 14.01 -16.22 -21.91
CA SER A 38 14.16 -17.48 -22.67
C SER A 38 14.25 -17.26 -24.20
N GLY A 39 14.86 -16.14 -24.64
CA GLY A 39 15.01 -15.77 -26.05
C GLY A 39 13.78 -15.14 -26.72
N LYS A 40 12.73 -14.78 -25.96
CA LYS A 40 11.57 -14.04 -26.48
C LYS A 40 11.85 -12.53 -26.47
N SER A 41 11.27 -11.81 -27.43
CA SER A 41 11.28 -10.34 -27.44
C SER A 41 10.50 -9.79 -26.25
N GLY A 42 11.01 -8.72 -25.64
CA GLY A 42 10.33 -8.02 -24.55
C GLY A 42 9.39 -6.93 -25.04
N LEU A 43 8.83 -6.19 -24.09
CA LEU A 43 7.99 -5.02 -24.34
C LEU A 43 8.85 -3.84 -24.78
N LYS A 44 8.56 -3.34 -25.99
CA LYS A 44 9.08 -2.06 -26.47
C LYS A 44 8.21 -0.93 -25.94
N VAL A 45 8.83 0.13 -25.44
CA VAL A 45 8.15 1.26 -24.83
C VAL A 45 8.55 2.51 -25.58
N ASP A 46 7.58 3.18 -26.20
CA ASP A 46 7.80 4.49 -26.80
C ASP A 46 7.70 5.57 -25.72
N GLY A 47 8.57 6.59 -25.78
CA GLY A 47 8.47 7.76 -24.90
C GLY A 47 7.39 8.70 -25.43
N VAL A 48 6.26 8.77 -24.72
CA VAL A 48 5.07 9.53 -25.15
C VAL A 48 4.89 10.78 -24.31
N PHE A 49 5.11 10.69 -23.00
CA PHE A 49 4.72 11.73 -22.06
C PHE A 49 5.87 12.60 -21.60
N CYS A 50 6.97 11.98 -21.15
CA CYS A 50 8.14 12.70 -20.69
C CYS A 50 8.92 13.23 -21.90
N PRO A 51 9.14 14.55 -22.03
CA PRO A 51 9.90 15.09 -23.15
C PRO A 51 11.33 14.49 -23.20
N ALA A 52 11.79 14.15 -24.40
CA ALA A 52 13.09 13.50 -24.60
C ALA A 52 14.29 14.45 -24.39
N ASN A 53 14.06 15.76 -24.48
CA ASN A 53 15.08 16.79 -24.29
C ASN A 53 15.40 17.08 -22.82
N GLU A 54 14.57 16.61 -21.88
CA GLU A 54 14.78 16.80 -20.45
C GLU A 54 15.65 15.68 -19.88
N GLU A 55 16.61 16.03 -19.02
CA GLU A 55 17.49 15.06 -18.37
C GLU A 55 16.69 14.13 -17.45
N SER A 56 15.79 14.69 -16.63
CA SER A 56 14.93 13.95 -15.71
C SER A 56 13.44 14.29 -15.89
N PRO A 57 12.52 13.34 -15.65
CA PRO A 57 11.08 13.64 -15.60
C PRO A 57 10.71 14.68 -14.54
N PHE A 58 11.59 14.93 -13.58
CA PHE A 58 11.37 15.89 -12.51
C PHE A 58 11.81 17.33 -12.84
N ASP A 59 12.48 17.52 -13.98
CA ASP A 59 12.94 18.84 -14.43
C ASP A 59 11.89 19.54 -15.30
N THR A 60 10.79 18.85 -15.62
CA THR A 60 9.65 19.38 -16.38
C THR A 60 8.72 20.29 -15.55
N VAL A 61 9.00 20.47 -14.25
CA VAL A 61 8.21 21.31 -13.35
C VAL A 61 9.10 22.23 -12.52
N ALA A 62 8.57 23.39 -12.14
CA ALA A 62 9.17 24.23 -11.12
C ALA A 62 8.85 23.67 -9.72
N TRP A 63 9.81 23.80 -8.81
CA TRP A 63 9.71 23.29 -7.44
C TRP A 63 9.65 24.44 -6.43
N GLU A 64 8.89 24.24 -5.35
CA GLU A 64 8.77 25.19 -4.24
C GLU A 64 8.95 24.47 -2.91
N LEU A 65 9.55 25.17 -1.94
CA LEU A 65 9.56 24.74 -0.55
C LEU A 65 8.29 25.21 0.14
N ARG A 66 7.52 24.27 0.69
CA ARG A 66 6.27 24.54 1.40
C ARG A 66 6.23 23.85 2.74
N SER A 67 5.51 24.46 3.69
CA SER A 67 5.16 23.83 4.96
C SER A 67 3.83 23.10 4.81
N ALA A 68 3.81 21.84 5.23
CA ALA A 68 2.61 21.02 5.27
C ALA A 68 2.09 20.91 6.71
N ALA A 69 0.82 21.22 6.92
CA ALA A 69 0.20 21.14 8.25
C ALA A 69 -1.20 20.54 8.20
N ILE A 70 -1.53 19.72 9.21
CA ILE A 70 -2.89 19.21 9.45
C ILE A 70 -3.35 19.74 10.80
N LYS A 71 -4.52 20.37 10.82
CA LYS A 71 -5.16 20.93 12.02
C LYS A 71 -6.43 20.15 12.35
N ASP A 72 -6.80 20.10 13.62
CA ASP A 72 -8.10 19.61 14.06
C ASP A 72 -9.19 20.69 13.98
N GLU A 73 -10.42 20.34 14.37
CA GLU A 73 -11.59 21.25 14.36
C GLU A 73 -11.43 22.45 15.30
N SER A 74 -10.55 22.36 16.30
CA SER A 74 -10.20 23.46 17.21
C SER A 74 -9.07 24.35 16.69
N GLY A 75 -8.50 24.01 15.52
CA GLY A 75 -7.37 24.71 14.91
C GLY A 75 -6.01 24.30 15.46
N LYS A 76 -5.94 23.32 16.37
CA LYS A 76 -4.69 22.80 16.92
C LYS A 76 -3.96 21.97 15.87
N VAL A 77 -2.67 22.20 15.73
CA VAL A 77 -1.81 21.48 14.80
C VAL A 77 -1.59 20.05 15.30
N LEU A 78 -2.04 19.07 14.50
CA LEU A 78 -1.84 17.64 14.74
C LEU A 78 -0.57 17.12 14.07
N PHE A 79 -0.17 17.76 12.97
CA PHE A 79 1.00 17.42 12.19
C PHE A 79 1.54 18.68 11.52
N GLU A 80 2.85 18.84 11.50
CA GLU A 80 3.55 19.85 10.72
C GLU A 80 4.88 19.30 10.23
N GLN A 81 5.23 19.64 8.98
CA GLN A 81 6.55 19.44 8.43
C GLN A 81 6.87 20.62 7.51
N THR A 82 7.98 21.30 7.79
CA THR A 82 8.45 22.46 7.02
C THR A 82 9.38 22.05 5.89
N ASP A 83 9.66 22.98 4.98
CA ASP A 83 10.70 22.87 3.96
C ASP A 83 10.55 21.60 3.10
N CYS A 84 9.31 21.28 2.72
CA CYS A 84 9.01 20.17 1.84
C CYS A 84 9.04 20.66 0.39
N GLU A 85 9.82 19.99 -0.45
CA GLU A 85 9.92 20.27 -1.88
C GLU A 85 8.73 19.65 -2.62
N VAL A 86 7.89 20.50 -3.22
CA VAL A 86 6.64 20.14 -3.88
C VAL A 86 6.57 20.88 -5.23
N PRO A 87 5.98 20.30 -6.30
CA PRO A 87 5.79 21.02 -7.54
C PRO A 87 4.94 22.29 -7.33
N ALA A 88 5.38 23.41 -7.92
CA ALA A 88 4.70 24.70 -7.79
C ALA A 88 3.23 24.63 -8.22
N THR A 89 2.92 23.79 -9.20
CA THR A 89 1.57 23.57 -9.75
C THR A 89 0.62 22.84 -8.80
N TRP A 90 1.13 22.10 -7.81
CA TRP A 90 0.28 21.37 -6.87
C TRP A 90 -0.41 22.33 -5.91
N THR A 91 -1.61 22.00 -5.43
CA THR A 91 -2.30 22.82 -4.43
C THR A 91 -1.69 22.63 -3.03
N GLN A 92 -1.88 23.60 -2.13
CA GLN A 92 -1.48 23.45 -0.73
C GLN A 92 -2.17 22.26 -0.04
N LEU A 93 -3.42 21.94 -0.42
CA LEU A 93 -4.12 20.76 0.07
C LEU A 93 -3.42 19.47 -0.36
N ALA A 94 -2.99 19.37 -1.63
CA ALA A 94 -2.22 18.23 -2.12
C ALA A 94 -0.89 18.10 -1.35
N ALA A 95 -0.17 19.21 -1.15
CA ALA A 95 1.04 19.22 -0.33
C ALA A 95 0.78 18.71 1.10
N ASN A 96 -0.25 19.23 1.77
CA ASN A 96 -0.62 18.80 3.13
C ASN A 96 -0.92 17.30 3.19
N VAL A 97 -1.67 16.76 2.22
CA VAL A 97 -2.06 15.34 2.17
C VAL A 97 -0.85 14.45 1.87
N VAL A 98 -0.05 14.82 0.87
CA VAL A 98 1.12 14.03 0.42
C VAL A 98 2.16 13.93 1.51
N VAL A 99 2.53 15.07 2.09
CA VAL A 99 3.52 15.12 3.16
C VAL A 99 3.00 14.38 4.40
N SER A 100 1.78 14.63 4.86
CA SER A 100 1.28 14.01 6.10
C SER A 100 1.05 12.50 6.00
N LYS A 101 0.63 11.98 4.84
CA LYS A 101 0.22 10.58 4.70
C LYS A 101 1.21 9.70 3.95
N TYR A 102 1.86 10.22 2.93
CA TYR A 102 2.56 9.40 1.94
C TYR A 102 4.08 9.47 2.06
N PHE A 103 4.62 10.55 2.62
CA PHE A 103 6.05 10.61 2.92
C PHE A 103 6.46 9.49 3.89
N TYR A 104 7.53 8.78 3.56
CA TYR A 104 8.20 7.80 4.39
C TYR A 104 9.01 8.46 5.53
N GLY A 105 9.25 7.73 6.61
CA GLY A 105 10.04 8.14 7.78
C GLY A 105 9.24 8.83 8.88
N ASP A 106 9.77 8.81 10.10
CA ASP A 106 9.22 9.51 11.27
C ASP A 106 9.45 11.03 11.11
N PRO A 107 8.39 11.87 11.18
CA PRO A 107 8.55 13.33 11.18
C PRO A 107 9.51 13.87 12.25
N LYS A 108 9.72 13.12 13.35
CA LYS A 108 10.68 13.43 14.42
C LYS A 108 12.12 13.01 14.09
N ASN A 109 12.34 12.24 13.03
CA ASN A 109 13.65 11.81 12.55
C ASN A 109 13.94 12.42 11.17
N PRO A 110 14.50 13.64 11.10
CA PRO A 110 14.76 14.33 9.83
C PRO A 110 15.72 13.59 8.90
N ARG A 111 16.55 12.66 9.41
CA ARG A 111 17.52 11.90 8.61
C ARG A 111 16.86 10.81 7.75
N GLU A 112 15.71 10.31 8.18
CA GLU A 112 14.98 9.23 7.52
C GLU A 112 13.76 9.74 6.74
N ARG A 113 13.22 10.88 7.17
CA ARG A 113 11.99 11.47 6.66
C ARG A 113 12.15 11.96 5.22
N GLU A 114 11.30 11.49 4.31
CA GLU A 114 11.16 12.08 2.97
C GLU A 114 10.79 13.57 3.10
N ARG A 115 11.42 14.42 2.29
CA ARG A 115 11.16 15.88 2.27
C ARG A 115 10.86 16.40 0.86
N SER A 116 10.78 15.53 -0.14
CA SER A 116 10.45 15.92 -1.51
C SER A 116 9.46 14.96 -2.15
N VAL A 117 8.50 15.50 -2.92
CA VAL A 117 7.62 14.70 -3.79
C VAL A 117 8.44 13.93 -4.84
N ARG A 118 9.62 14.43 -5.22
CA ARG A 118 10.58 13.72 -6.07
C ARG A 118 10.96 12.37 -5.49
N GLN A 119 11.30 12.33 -4.19
CA GLN A 119 11.66 11.10 -3.47
C GLN A 119 10.50 10.11 -3.45
N LEU A 120 9.29 10.57 -3.11
CA LEU A 120 8.09 9.74 -3.07
C LEU A 120 7.78 9.09 -4.42
N ILE A 121 7.77 9.88 -5.50
CA ILE A 121 7.48 9.39 -6.85
C ILE A 121 8.57 8.43 -7.29
N HIS A 122 9.83 8.86 -7.21
CA HIS A 122 10.97 8.05 -7.60
C HIS A 122 10.98 6.70 -6.87
N ARG A 123 10.77 6.70 -5.55
CA ARG A 123 10.76 5.46 -4.77
C ARG A 123 9.80 4.42 -5.34
N VAL A 124 8.62 4.84 -5.76
CA VAL A 124 7.61 3.92 -6.30
C VAL A 124 7.93 3.56 -7.74
N THR A 125 8.12 4.55 -8.61
CA THR A 125 8.23 4.32 -10.06
C THR A 125 9.56 3.64 -10.43
N ARG A 126 10.66 3.98 -9.76
CA ARG A 126 11.96 3.33 -9.93
C ARG A 126 11.89 1.87 -9.52
N THR A 127 11.37 1.59 -8.32
CA THR A 127 11.24 0.20 -7.84
C THR A 127 10.36 -0.66 -8.76
N ILE A 128 9.24 -0.13 -9.25
CA ILE A 128 8.40 -0.86 -10.21
C ILE A 128 9.17 -1.13 -11.52
N THR A 129 9.95 -0.15 -12.00
CA THR A 129 10.73 -0.30 -13.23
C THR A 129 11.86 -1.32 -13.05
N ASP A 130 12.58 -1.27 -11.93
CA ASP A 130 13.65 -2.22 -11.61
C ASP A 130 13.13 -3.65 -11.54
N TRP A 131 11.95 -3.86 -10.94
CA TRP A 131 11.31 -5.18 -10.98
C TRP A 131 10.95 -5.61 -12.40
N GLY A 132 10.43 -4.69 -13.23
CA GLY A 132 10.13 -4.97 -14.63
C GLY A 132 11.38 -5.36 -15.43
N LEU A 133 12.51 -4.67 -15.19
CA LEU A 133 13.81 -5.00 -15.79
C LEU A 133 14.31 -6.37 -15.30
N ALA A 134 14.30 -6.60 -13.99
CA ALA A 134 14.75 -7.86 -13.38
C ALA A 134 13.91 -9.08 -13.80
N ASP A 135 12.61 -8.89 -14.03
CA ASP A 135 11.71 -9.93 -14.53
C ASP A 135 11.82 -10.12 -16.06
N GLY A 136 12.59 -9.27 -16.76
CA GLY A 136 12.77 -9.33 -18.21
C GLY A 136 11.53 -8.87 -19.00
N TYR A 137 10.69 -7.98 -18.46
CA TYR A 137 9.52 -7.47 -19.17
C TYR A 137 9.90 -6.61 -20.37
N PHE A 138 10.93 -5.79 -20.27
CA PHE A 138 11.32 -4.82 -21.29
C PHE A 138 12.19 -5.44 -22.38
N ASP A 139 12.11 -4.92 -23.60
CA ASP A 139 12.95 -5.43 -24.71
C ASP A 139 14.40 -5.04 -24.54
N THR A 140 14.64 -3.79 -24.14
CA THR A 140 15.97 -3.26 -23.83
C THR A 140 15.98 -2.45 -22.53
N PRO A 141 17.18 -2.17 -21.95
CA PRO A 141 17.32 -1.25 -20.83
C PRO A 141 16.74 0.15 -21.11
N GLU A 142 16.84 0.62 -22.36
CA GLU A 142 16.25 1.90 -22.78
C GLU A 142 14.72 1.87 -22.75
N ASP A 143 14.08 0.74 -23.03
CA ASP A 143 12.63 0.60 -22.88
C ASP A 143 12.20 0.70 -21.41
N GLY A 144 12.96 0.08 -20.50
CA GLY A 144 12.73 0.22 -19.06
C GLY A 144 12.89 1.67 -18.59
N GLU A 145 13.93 2.37 -19.04
CA GLU A 145 14.12 3.78 -18.67
C GLU A 145 13.07 4.71 -19.29
N ARG A 146 12.60 4.43 -20.52
CA ARG A 146 11.45 5.16 -21.10
C ARG A 146 10.19 4.94 -20.26
N PHE A 147 9.94 3.71 -19.82
CA PHE A 147 8.82 3.41 -18.91
C PHE A 147 8.93 4.18 -17.58
N TYR A 148 10.11 4.17 -16.94
CA TYR A 148 10.33 4.92 -15.70
C TYR A 148 10.06 6.42 -15.88
N ARG A 149 10.57 7.02 -16.97
CA ARG A 149 10.40 8.44 -17.27
C ARG A 149 8.93 8.80 -17.44
N ASP A 150 8.21 8.08 -18.29
CA ASP A 150 6.80 8.35 -18.56
C ASP A 150 5.91 8.10 -17.34
N LEU A 151 6.14 7.02 -16.60
CA LEU A 151 5.38 6.72 -15.38
C LEU A 151 5.59 7.79 -14.31
N SER A 152 6.83 8.25 -14.12
CA SER A 152 7.17 9.32 -13.17
C SER A 152 6.55 10.64 -13.59
N TRP A 153 6.61 10.97 -14.88
CA TRP A 153 6.00 12.16 -15.45
C TRP A 153 4.47 12.16 -15.22
N LEU A 154 3.79 11.06 -15.51
CA LEU A 154 2.34 10.93 -15.32
C LEU A 154 1.93 11.14 -13.85
N CYS A 155 2.71 10.60 -12.92
CA CYS A 155 2.49 10.79 -11.47
C CYS A 155 2.76 12.24 -11.05
N LEU A 156 3.83 12.86 -11.54
CA LEU A 156 4.25 14.23 -11.19
C LEU A 156 3.24 15.27 -11.67
N HIS A 157 2.69 15.11 -12.88
CA HIS A 157 1.72 16.01 -13.48
C HIS A 157 0.26 15.63 -13.16
N GLN A 158 0.06 14.66 -12.25
CA GLN A 158 -1.25 14.22 -11.76
C GLN A 158 -2.19 13.67 -12.86
N HIS A 159 -1.63 13.10 -13.94
CA HIS A 159 -2.37 12.38 -14.97
C HIS A 159 -2.67 10.92 -14.59
N GLY A 160 -1.97 10.40 -13.58
CA GLY A 160 -2.24 9.11 -12.98
C GLY A 160 -1.74 9.05 -11.54
N ALA A 161 -2.31 8.17 -10.73
CA ALA A 161 -1.87 7.93 -9.37
C ALA A 161 -2.14 6.47 -8.97
N PHE A 162 -1.22 5.89 -8.21
CA PHE A 162 -1.45 4.58 -7.62
C PHE A 162 -2.44 4.65 -6.44
N ASN A 163 -3.01 3.49 -6.11
CA ASN A 163 -3.75 3.33 -4.87
C ASN A 163 -2.81 3.54 -3.65
N SER A 164 -3.38 3.85 -2.48
CA SER A 164 -2.58 4.26 -1.32
C SER A 164 -1.55 3.22 -0.82
N PRO A 165 -1.86 1.91 -0.71
CA PRO A 165 -0.85 0.90 -0.34
C PRO A 165 0.41 0.88 -1.18
N VAL A 166 0.32 1.17 -2.48
CA VAL A 166 1.51 1.30 -3.33
C VAL A 166 2.41 2.43 -2.80
N TRP A 167 1.85 3.62 -2.60
CA TRP A 167 2.59 4.77 -2.09
C TRP A 167 3.15 4.54 -0.68
N PHE A 168 2.45 3.77 0.16
CA PHE A 168 2.88 3.47 1.52
C PHE A 168 4.06 2.50 1.57
N ASN A 169 4.05 1.45 0.74
CA ASN A 169 4.90 0.28 0.97
C ASN A 169 5.94 0.04 -0.14
N VAL A 170 5.64 0.40 -1.39
CA VAL A 170 6.52 0.08 -2.52
C VAL A 170 7.79 0.91 -2.43
N GLY A 171 8.93 0.25 -2.60
CA GLY A 171 10.26 0.85 -2.58
C GLY A 171 10.83 1.17 -1.20
N LEU A 172 10.10 0.91 -0.09
CA LEU A 172 10.63 1.16 1.25
C LEU A 172 11.92 0.37 1.53
N TYR A 173 11.94 -0.93 1.25
CA TYR A 173 13.17 -1.71 1.35
C TYR A 173 14.21 -1.29 0.30
N HIS A 174 13.78 -1.19 -0.96
CA HIS A 174 14.66 -1.02 -2.11
C HIS A 174 15.43 0.30 -2.10
N GLN A 175 14.83 1.36 -1.54
CA GLN A 175 15.41 2.71 -1.51
C GLN A 175 15.89 3.14 -0.13
N TYR A 176 15.40 2.52 0.94
CA TYR A 176 15.70 2.93 2.32
C TYR A 176 16.12 1.79 3.26
N GLY A 177 16.16 0.54 2.78
CA GLY A 177 16.57 -0.62 3.58
C GLY A 177 15.61 -0.96 4.72
N VAL A 178 14.35 -0.54 4.64
CA VAL A 178 13.35 -0.79 5.71
C VAL A 178 13.19 -2.28 5.96
N SER A 179 13.26 -2.67 7.23
CA SER A 179 13.03 -4.02 7.69
C SER A 179 11.86 -4.08 8.67
N GLY A 180 11.29 -5.27 8.82
CA GLY A 180 10.22 -5.51 9.78
C GLY A 180 10.06 -6.99 10.06
N SER A 181 9.22 -7.31 11.05
CA SER A 181 8.92 -8.70 11.38
C SER A 181 8.04 -9.35 10.33
N LYS A 182 8.32 -10.63 10.07
CA LYS A 182 7.54 -11.58 9.26
C LYS A 182 6.03 -11.47 9.52
N CYS A 183 5.27 -11.12 8.49
CA CYS A 183 3.82 -10.87 8.62
C CYS A 183 3.04 -10.81 7.30
N ASN A 184 3.70 -10.95 6.15
CA ASN A 184 3.05 -10.97 4.84
C ASN A 184 3.40 -12.28 4.13
N TRP A 185 2.70 -12.59 3.05
CA TRP A 185 2.93 -13.76 2.23
C TRP A 185 3.30 -13.35 0.82
N ARG A 186 4.14 -14.15 0.18
CA ARG A 186 4.45 -14.07 -1.24
C ARG A 186 4.31 -15.42 -1.89
N TRP A 187 4.12 -15.39 -3.20
CA TRP A 187 4.33 -16.55 -4.05
C TRP A 187 5.81 -16.66 -4.37
N ASP A 188 6.38 -17.84 -4.19
CA ASP A 188 7.71 -18.18 -4.66
C ASP A 188 7.59 -18.97 -5.98
N PRO A 189 8.02 -18.39 -7.11
CA PRO A 189 7.93 -19.06 -8.41
C PRO A 189 8.91 -20.23 -8.54
N THR A 190 9.97 -20.30 -7.74
CA THR A 190 10.97 -21.38 -7.83
C THR A 190 10.46 -22.64 -7.14
N THR A 191 9.87 -22.48 -5.96
CA THR A 191 9.30 -23.61 -5.20
C THR A 191 7.83 -23.87 -5.52
N GLU A 192 7.21 -23.00 -6.33
CA GLU A 192 5.78 -23.00 -6.64
C GLU A 192 4.91 -23.08 -5.37
N SER A 193 5.27 -22.31 -4.35
CA SER A 193 4.61 -22.35 -3.05
C SER A 193 4.47 -20.98 -2.42
N VAL A 194 3.59 -20.87 -1.42
CA VAL A 194 3.47 -19.65 -0.62
C VAL A 194 4.47 -19.67 0.52
N SER A 195 5.23 -18.59 0.65
CA SER A 195 6.19 -18.42 1.74
C SER A 195 5.99 -17.07 2.40
N GLN A 196 6.33 -17.00 3.68
CA GLN A 196 6.44 -15.73 4.39
C GLN A 196 7.91 -15.30 4.35
N PRO A 197 8.24 -14.14 3.77
CA PRO A 197 9.60 -13.63 3.77
C PRO A 197 9.99 -13.18 5.19
N GLU A 198 11.28 -13.27 5.52
CA GLU A 198 11.81 -12.78 6.80
C GLU A 198 11.60 -11.27 6.94
N ASN A 199 11.82 -10.52 5.85
CA ASN A 199 11.47 -9.11 5.75
C ASN A 199 10.29 -8.90 4.77
N PRO A 200 9.12 -8.45 5.24
CA PRO A 200 7.97 -8.21 4.37
C PRO A 200 8.13 -7.00 3.44
N TYR A 201 9.07 -6.09 3.67
CA TYR A 201 9.25 -4.89 2.82
C TYR A 201 10.00 -5.17 1.52
N GLU A 202 10.68 -6.31 1.42
CA GLU A 202 11.23 -6.83 0.15
C GLU A 202 10.09 -7.16 -0.84
N TYR A 203 8.94 -7.60 -0.31
CA TYR A 203 7.76 -8.00 -1.08
C TYR A 203 6.54 -7.19 -0.60
N PRO A 204 6.52 -5.88 -0.90
CA PRO A 204 5.58 -4.96 -0.27
C PRO A 204 4.14 -5.24 -0.72
N GLN A 205 3.19 -5.11 0.21
CA GLN A 205 1.77 -5.19 -0.11
C GLN A 205 1.29 -3.89 -0.80
N GLY A 206 1.02 -3.95 -2.10
CA GLY A 206 0.55 -2.80 -2.91
C GLY A 206 -0.93 -2.83 -3.30
N SER A 207 -1.71 -3.82 -2.86
CA SER A 207 -3.13 -3.94 -3.24
C SER A 207 -4.05 -3.31 -2.20
N ALA A 208 -5.07 -2.58 -2.65
CA ALA A 208 -6.01 -1.91 -1.75
C ALA A 208 -7.22 -2.75 -1.34
N CYS A 209 -7.58 -3.78 -2.12
CA CYS A 209 -8.86 -4.48 -1.97
C CYS A 209 -8.64 -6.00 -1.86
N PHE A 210 -9.19 -6.61 -0.82
CA PHE A 210 -9.18 -8.06 -0.62
C PHE A 210 -10.58 -8.57 -0.30
N ILE A 211 -10.97 -9.68 -0.93
CA ILE A 211 -12.18 -10.43 -0.59
C ILE A 211 -11.73 -11.76 0.01
N GLN A 212 -12.22 -12.06 1.20
CA GLN A 212 -11.82 -13.23 1.97
C GLN A 212 -13.01 -14.13 2.23
N ARG A 213 -12.75 -15.43 2.22
CA ARG A 213 -13.70 -16.48 2.63
C ARG A 213 -13.46 -16.85 4.08
N VAL A 214 -14.56 -17.21 4.75
CA VAL A 214 -14.56 -17.86 6.05
C VAL A 214 -15.44 -19.11 5.99
N ASP A 215 -14.99 -20.18 6.60
CA ASP A 215 -15.75 -21.40 6.83
C ASP A 215 -16.29 -21.46 8.27
N ASP A 216 -17.37 -22.22 8.48
CA ASP A 216 -18.10 -22.28 9.74
C ASP A 216 -17.41 -23.15 10.81
N ASN A 217 -16.21 -22.74 11.21
CA ASN A 217 -15.47 -23.33 12.30
C ASN A 217 -14.57 -22.27 12.97
N MET A 218 -14.28 -22.47 14.26
CA MET A 218 -13.54 -21.46 15.04
C MET A 218 -12.13 -21.18 14.52
N GLU A 219 -11.46 -22.18 13.95
CA GLU A 219 -10.11 -22.02 13.40
C GLU A 219 -10.13 -21.05 12.22
N ASP A 220 -11.06 -21.22 11.28
CA ASP A 220 -11.15 -20.38 10.09
C ASP A 220 -11.69 -18.97 10.40
N ILE A 221 -12.61 -18.86 11.37
CA ILE A 221 -13.11 -17.57 11.89
C ILE A 221 -11.97 -16.75 12.50
N MET A 222 -11.07 -17.38 13.25
CA MET A 222 -9.90 -16.71 13.84
C MET A 222 -8.78 -16.49 12.82
N ARG A 223 -8.59 -17.39 11.85
CA ARG A 223 -7.68 -17.19 10.71
C ARG A 223 -8.07 -15.93 9.94
N LEU A 224 -9.35 -15.69 9.70
CA LEU A 224 -9.82 -14.46 9.04
C LEU A 224 -9.40 -13.21 9.84
N ALA A 225 -9.62 -13.20 11.16
CA ALA A 225 -9.18 -12.10 12.03
C ALA A 225 -7.67 -11.82 11.90
N CYS A 226 -6.85 -12.87 11.93
CA CYS A 226 -5.40 -12.75 11.76
C CYS A 226 -5.03 -12.17 10.38
N SER A 227 -5.61 -12.72 9.31
CA SER A 227 -5.35 -12.28 7.94
C SER A 227 -5.73 -10.81 7.73
N GLU A 228 -6.90 -10.39 8.23
CA GLU A 228 -7.35 -9.00 8.16
C GLU A 228 -6.43 -8.05 8.90
N ALA A 229 -5.97 -8.43 10.10
CA ALA A 229 -5.04 -7.63 10.85
C ALA A 229 -3.75 -7.34 10.06
N MET A 230 -3.22 -8.36 9.36
CA MET A 230 -2.02 -8.20 8.55
C MET A 230 -2.28 -7.33 7.31
N LEU A 231 -3.45 -7.47 6.66
CA LEU A 231 -3.83 -6.62 5.53
C LEU A 231 -4.02 -5.15 5.94
N PHE A 232 -4.64 -4.91 7.10
CA PHE A 232 -4.81 -3.58 7.66
C PHE A 232 -3.48 -2.93 7.96
N LYS A 233 -2.53 -3.66 8.56
CA LYS A 233 -1.16 -3.18 8.85
C LYS A 233 -0.54 -2.49 7.64
N PHE A 234 -0.73 -3.02 6.43
CA PHE A 234 -0.15 -2.49 5.19
C PHE A 234 -1.06 -1.52 4.42
N GLY A 235 -2.23 -1.14 4.93
CA GLY A 235 -3.06 -0.11 4.28
C GLY A 235 -4.24 -0.65 3.46
N SER A 236 -4.48 -1.96 3.47
CA SER A 236 -5.49 -2.60 2.62
C SER A 236 -6.86 -2.61 3.28
N GLY A 237 -7.93 -2.61 2.48
CA GLY A 237 -9.29 -2.90 2.92
C GLY A 237 -9.66 -4.36 2.68
N THR A 238 -10.55 -4.90 3.52
CA THR A 238 -11.02 -6.30 3.45
C THR A 238 -12.53 -6.37 3.32
N GLY A 239 -13.02 -7.35 2.57
CA GLY A 239 -14.42 -7.72 2.46
C GLY A 239 -14.61 -9.20 2.79
N THR A 240 -15.69 -9.55 3.50
CA THR A 240 -16.02 -10.95 3.80
C THR A 240 -17.53 -11.17 3.75
N ASP A 241 -17.95 -12.25 3.09
CA ASP A 241 -19.30 -12.79 3.22
C ASP A 241 -19.36 -13.73 4.43
N LEU A 242 -20.17 -13.37 5.43
CA LEU A 242 -20.34 -14.15 6.66
C LEU A 242 -21.47 -15.17 6.59
N SER A 243 -22.14 -15.31 5.44
CA SER A 243 -23.30 -16.20 5.29
C SER A 243 -22.97 -17.69 5.44
N THR A 244 -21.69 -18.05 5.49
CA THR A 244 -21.23 -19.40 5.80
C THR A 244 -21.31 -19.69 7.30
N ILE A 245 -21.14 -18.69 8.17
CA ILE A 245 -21.19 -18.84 9.62
C ILE A 245 -22.63 -19.13 10.04
N ARG A 246 -22.84 -20.18 10.83
CA ARG A 246 -24.18 -20.57 11.29
C ARG A 246 -24.85 -19.47 12.11
N SER A 247 -26.18 -19.40 12.04
CA SER A 247 -27.00 -18.46 12.77
C SER A 247 -26.97 -18.71 14.27
N GLN A 248 -27.09 -17.65 15.07
CA GLN A 248 -27.28 -17.73 16.54
C GLN A 248 -28.50 -18.59 16.97
N ARG A 249 -29.42 -18.88 16.04
CA ARG A 249 -30.64 -19.66 16.24
C ARG A 249 -30.45 -21.17 16.01
N GLU A 250 -29.26 -21.61 15.61
CA GLU A 250 -28.93 -23.01 15.36
C GLU A 250 -28.39 -23.73 16.61
N LYS A 251 -28.11 -25.03 16.49
CA LYS A 251 -27.55 -25.85 17.59
C LYS A 251 -26.07 -26.13 17.37
N LEU A 252 -25.32 -26.18 18.47
CA LEU A 252 -23.94 -26.70 18.48
C LEU A 252 -23.91 -28.20 18.78
N SER A 253 -22.91 -28.90 18.24
CA SER A 253 -22.70 -30.33 18.47
C SER A 253 -22.38 -30.64 19.94
N GLY A 254 -21.64 -29.75 20.62
CA GLY A 254 -21.32 -29.85 22.05
C GLY A 254 -22.43 -29.39 23.01
N GLY A 255 -23.62 -29.05 22.49
CA GLY A 255 -24.69 -28.42 23.27
C GLY A 255 -24.60 -26.89 23.28
N GLY A 256 -25.74 -26.24 23.53
CA GLY A 256 -25.88 -24.78 23.49
C GLY A 256 -26.16 -24.21 22.09
N THR A 257 -26.11 -22.89 22.00
CA THR A 257 -26.38 -22.11 20.79
C THR A 257 -25.12 -21.34 20.36
N PRO A 258 -24.84 -21.24 19.05
CA PRO A 258 -23.72 -20.45 18.56
C PRO A 258 -23.98 -18.95 18.76
N SER A 259 -22.91 -18.15 18.68
CA SER A 259 -23.01 -16.69 18.83
C SER A 259 -23.51 -15.95 17.57
N GLY A 260 -23.55 -16.64 16.42
CA GLY A 260 -23.92 -16.05 15.13
C GLY A 260 -22.87 -15.12 14.52
N PRO A 261 -23.01 -14.77 13.22
CA PRO A 261 -22.07 -13.93 12.49
C PRO A 261 -21.87 -12.53 13.13
N LEU A 262 -22.93 -11.90 13.64
CA LEU A 262 -22.87 -10.55 14.21
C LEU A 262 -21.95 -10.44 15.44
N SER A 263 -21.85 -11.51 16.22
CA SER A 263 -20.93 -11.53 17.37
C SER A 263 -19.47 -11.49 16.90
N PHE A 264 -19.14 -12.24 15.84
CA PHE A 264 -17.82 -12.18 15.22
C PHE A 264 -17.58 -10.87 14.47
N MET A 265 -18.61 -10.24 13.89
CA MET A 265 -18.50 -8.89 13.32
C MET A 265 -17.93 -7.89 14.32
N ARG A 266 -18.34 -7.96 15.60
CA ARG A 266 -17.83 -7.09 16.68
C ARG A 266 -16.37 -7.37 17.02
N VAL A 267 -15.94 -8.63 16.95
CA VAL A 267 -14.52 -9.01 17.12
C VAL A 267 -13.70 -8.39 15.99
N TYR A 268 -14.15 -8.57 14.74
CA TYR A 268 -13.45 -8.00 13.58
C TYR A 268 -13.44 -6.47 13.58
N ASP A 269 -14.53 -5.83 14.01
CA ASP A 269 -14.60 -4.38 14.19
C ASP A 269 -13.61 -3.88 15.24
N SER A 270 -13.49 -4.59 16.37
CA SER A 270 -12.51 -4.28 17.41
C SER A 270 -11.07 -4.40 16.90
N ILE A 271 -10.77 -5.44 16.12
CA ILE A 271 -9.45 -5.62 15.47
C ILE A 271 -9.17 -4.45 14.50
N ALA A 272 -10.14 -4.09 13.67
CA ALA A 272 -10.03 -2.96 12.76
C ALA A 272 -9.82 -1.63 13.50
N GLY A 273 -10.45 -1.47 14.68
CA GLY A 273 -10.35 -0.27 15.51
C GLY A 273 -8.98 -0.06 16.16
N VAL A 274 -8.27 -1.13 16.52
CA VAL A 274 -6.94 -1.03 17.17
C VAL A 274 -5.78 -0.91 16.19
N ILE A 275 -5.97 -1.28 14.93
CA ILE A 275 -4.91 -1.27 13.92
C ILE A 275 -4.90 0.04 13.13
N LYS A 276 -3.78 0.77 13.24
CA LYS A 276 -3.49 1.93 12.39
C LYS A 276 -3.01 1.47 11.02
N SER A 277 -3.82 1.74 10.00
CA SER A 277 -3.62 1.16 8.69
C SER A 277 -2.46 1.81 7.93
N GLY A 278 -1.55 0.99 7.40
CA GLY A 278 -0.31 1.45 6.73
C GLY A 278 0.72 2.06 7.68
N GLY A 279 0.59 1.87 9.00
CA GLY A 279 1.40 2.58 10.00
C GLY A 279 1.17 4.10 10.03
N LYS A 280 0.10 4.58 9.38
CA LYS A 280 -0.30 6.01 9.31
C LYS A 280 -1.56 6.26 10.13
N THR A 281 -2.05 7.49 10.15
CA THR A 281 -3.31 7.88 10.84
C THR A 281 -4.59 7.36 10.18
N ARG A 282 -4.50 6.43 9.22
CA ARG A 282 -5.66 5.88 8.49
C ARG A 282 -6.33 4.77 9.30
N ARG A 283 -7.65 4.79 9.38
CA ARG A 283 -8.45 3.70 9.96
C ARG A 283 -8.53 2.52 8.99
N ALA A 284 -8.58 1.31 9.53
CA ALA A 284 -8.88 0.12 8.75
C ALA A 284 -10.26 0.24 8.08
N ALA A 285 -10.42 -0.37 6.90
CA ALA A 285 -11.67 -0.39 6.16
C ALA A 285 -12.13 -1.84 5.99
N LYS A 286 -13.36 -2.12 6.44
CA LYS A 286 -13.94 -3.46 6.38
C LYS A 286 -15.35 -3.43 5.79
N MET A 287 -15.60 -4.33 4.86
CA MET A 287 -16.92 -4.65 4.32
C MET A 287 -17.33 -6.03 4.82
N GLN A 288 -18.58 -6.16 5.26
CA GLN A 288 -19.16 -7.44 5.65
C GLN A 288 -20.50 -7.56 4.98
N SER A 289 -20.77 -8.73 4.40
CA SER A 289 -22.07 -9.03 3.80
C SER A 289 -22.71 -10.23 4.48
N LEU A 290 -24.04 -10.26 4.42
CA LEU A 290 -24.86 -11.39 4.84
C LEU A 290 -25.98 -11.55 3.82
N LYS A 291 -26.21 -12.78 3.35
CA LYS A 291 -27.23 -13.09 2.35
C LYS A 291 -28.62 -12.91 2.95
N VAL A 292 -29.56 -12.46 2.13
CA VAL A 292 -30.92 -12.12 2.56
C VAL A 292 -31.70 -13.27 3.18
N TRP A 293 -31.36 -14.52 2.85
CA TRP A 293 -31.98 -15.71 3.42
C TRP A 293 -31.39 -16.14 4.76
N HIS A 294 -30.27 -15.54 5.20
CA HIS A 294 -29.61 -15.92 6.44
C HIS A 294 -30.54 -15.65 7.63
N PRO A 295 -30.70 -16.57 8.60
CA PRO A 295 -31.68 -16.38 9.67
C PRO A 295 -31.46 -15.12 10.53
N ASP A 296 -30.22 -14.63 10.60
CA ASP A 296 -29.82 -13.41 11.33
C ASP A 296 -29.84 -12.12 10.48
N ILE A 297 -30.51 -12.13 9.31
CA ILE A 297 -30.51 -10.99 8.39
C ILE A 297 -31.16 -9.73 8.97
N LEU A 298 -32.22 -9.86 9.76
CA LEU A 298 -32.92 -8.70 10.32
C LEU A 298 -32.01 -8.00 11.35
N GLU A 299 -31.35 -8.79 12.20
CA GLU A 299 -30.35 -8.27 13.13
C GLU A 299 -29.18 -7.61 12.38
N PHE A 300 -28.74 -8.19 11.26
CA PHE A 300 -27.68 -7.60 10.44
C PHE A 300 -28.08 -6.23 9.87
N ILE A 301 -29.32 -6.09 9.36
CA ILE A 301 -29.84 -4.81 8.84
C ILE A 301 -29.88 -3.75 9.94
N GLU A 302 -30.28 -4.13 11.16
CA GLU A 302 -30.49 -3.21 12.28
C GLU A 302 -29.23 -2.95 13.13
N CYS A 303 -28.13 -3.67 12.89
CA CYS A 303 -26.99 -3.70 13.81
C CYS A 303 -26.38 -2.31 14.05
N LYS A 304 -26.13 -1.52 12.99
CA LYS A 304 -25.51 -0.19 13.10
C LYS A 304 -26.40 0.83 13.79
N TRP A 305 -27.70 0.79 13.50
CA TRP A 305 -28.70 1.65 14.16
C TRP A 305 -28.77 1.38 15.65
N SER A 306 -28.67 0.11 16.04
CA SER A 306 -28.65 -0.29 17.44
C SER A 306 -27.39 0.19 18.17
N GLU A 307 -26.22 0.16 17.53
CA GLU A 307 -24.99 0.73 18.11
C GLU A 307 -25.03 2.26 18.20
N GLU A 308 -25.60 2.94 17.21
CA GLU A 308 -25.77 4.41 17.23
C GLU A 308 -26.66 4.88 18.39
N LYS A 309 -27.75 4.16 18.69
CA LYS A 309 -28.58 4.41 19.87
C LYS A 309 -27.77 4.35 21.17
N LYS A 310 -26.85 3.39 21.31
CA LYS A 310 -25.97 3.30 22.49
C LYS A 310 -25.02 4.48 22.55
N ALA A 311 -24.41 4.86 21.44
CA ALA A 311 -23.51 6.02 21.38
C ALA A 311 -24.24 7.31 21.81
N HIS A 312 -25.45 7.56 21.30
CA HIS A 312 -26.26 8.72 21.71
C HIS A 312 -26.61 8.73 23.20
N ALA A 313 -26.84 7.57 23.80
CA ALA A 313 -27.10 7.48 25.24
C ALA A 313 -25.85 7.81 26.08
N LEU A 314 -24.65 7.54 25.56
CA LEU A 314 -23.37 7.78 26.26
C LEU A 314 -22.81 9.20 26.08
N ILE A 315 -23.27 9.95 25.08
CA ILE A 315 -22.81 11.32 24.78
C ILE A 315 -23.56 12.38 25.63
N ARG A 316 -24.53 11.96 26.47
CA ARG A 316 -25.33 12.86 27.33
C ARG A 316 -24.68 13.14 28.67
#